data_AF-A0A7V1EF08-F1
#
_entry.id   AF-A0A7V1EF08-F1
#
_cell.length_a   1.000
_cell.length_b   1.000
_cell.length_c   1.000
_cell.angle_alpha   90.00
_cell.angle_beta   90.00
_cell.angle_gamma   90.00
#
_symmetry.space_group_name_H-M   'P 1'
#
loop_
_entity.id
_entity.type
_entity.pdbx_description
1 polymer ?
#
loop_
_entity_poly.entity_id
_entity_poly.type
_entity_poly.pdbx_seq_one_letter_code
_entity_poly.pdbx_strand_id
1 'polypeptide(L)'
;MESHFKSRGRKGTDIFWVISSLSILGLIICGLQILAVRSFMRDGRQSRGTENETEFHPPISILKPLHGLDDHLYGNLESFCLQDYPEYEILCCFEDHNDPAYRVAQNIKNKFPKRSISLIVEGKDAGLNPKVNRLIPGYQRAQYPYLLVSDSNVMVTPDYLKQIIRPMQDPHTGLVTNLIRGVGAKTIGSLFENLHLNSFILGNVCFLKKFFNIPCVIGKSMLLRRDDLESIGGFEAFKDLLAEDHFIGERIRKRGQKVILSSSMVNNVNEYWGLNKFWNRHLRWGKIRWKVMGYKYIFEVMINPVFLSFFSFIVEGPSSRVLMLIASVGFIKGAGDYYIGKKIDARLHPLGYLLSPIKDLLIGLIWFLSIANDTVVWRGRRFLIKENTVLSPCPKKGIWAWRYRVMDWTRSKLAW
;
A
#
# COMPACT_ATOMS: atom_id res chain seq x y z
N MET A 1 -0.43 52.19 13.99
CA MET A 1 -0.23 51.27 12.85
C MET A 1 1.14 50.60 12.85
N GLU A 2 2.25 51.31 13.11
CA GLU A 2 3.61 50.73 13.18
C GLU A 2 3.82 49.66 14.26
N SER A 3 3.21 49.79 15.44
CA SER A 3 3.30 48.79 16.52
C SER A 3 2.64 47.46 16.14
N HIS A 4 1.54 47.51 15.39
CA HIS A 4 0.86 46.32 14.85
C HIS A 4 1.68 45.63 13.75
N PHE A 5 2.38 46.39 12.90
CA PHE A 5 3.28 45.81 11.88
C PHE A 5 4.54 45.18 12.49
N LYS A 6 5.18 45.83 13.49
CA LYS A 6 6.33 45.25 14.22
C LYS A 6 5.95 43.99 15.01
N SER A 7 4.78 43.99 15.65
CA SER A 7 4.23 42.81 16.35
C SER A 7 3.97 41.63 15.39
N ARG A 8 3.42 41.91 14.21
CA ARG A 8 3.15 40.90 13.17
C ARG A 8 4.44 40.34 12.55
N GLY A 9 5.47 41.17 12.34
CA GLY A 9 6.79 40.74 11.87
C GLY A 9 7.58 39.87 12.86
N ARG A 10 7.48 40.16 14.17
CA ARG A 10 8.11 39.35 15.23
C ARG A 10 7.44 37.96 15.34
N LYS A 11 6.10 37.92 15.38
CA LYS A 11 5.33 36.66 15.40
C LYS A 11 5.58 35.80 14.16
N GLY A 12 5.67 36.40 12.97
CA GLY A 12 6.00 35.68 11.73
C GLY A 12 7.39 35.05 11.76
N THR A 13 8.37 35.74 12.36
CA THR A 13 9.74 35.24 12.51
C THR A 13 9.81 34.05 13.48
N ASP A 14 9.09 34.10 14.61
CA ASP A 14 9.06 32.99 15.56
C ASP A 14 8.41 31.73 14.95
N ILE A 15 7.32 31.88 14.20
CA ILE A 15 6.63 30.76 13.53
C ILE A 15 7.50 30.14 12.42
N PHE A 16 8.24 30.96 11.66
CA PHE A 16 9.17 30.46 10.64
C PHE A 16 10.20 29.49 11.21
N TRP A 17 10.81 29.83 12.37
CA TRP A 17 11.78 28.96 13.01
C TRP A 17 11.16 27.65 13.48
N VAL A 18 9.94 27.68 14.02
CA VAL A 18 9.20 26.47 14.37
C VAL A 18 8.97 25.57 13.15
N ILE A 19 8.47 26.13 12.04
CA ILE A 19 8.25 25.38 10.79
C ILE A 19 9.56 24.81 10.24
N SER A 20 10.63 25.60 10.31
CA SER A 20 11.97 25.18 9.87
C SER A 20 12.48 24.01 10.72
N SER A 21 12.38 24.09 12.05
CA SER A 21 12.75 23.01 12.96
C SER A 21 11.94 21.73 12.72
N LEU A 22 10.63 21.86 12.49
CA LEU A 22 9.77 20.72 12.15
C LEU A 22 10.14 20.11 10.79
N SER A 23 10.49 20.93 9.81
CA SER A 23 10.95 20.46 8.49
C SER A 23 12.28 19.72 8.59
N ILE A 24 13.22 20.23 9.41
CA ILE A 24 14.50 19.56 9.69
C ILE A 24 14.26 18.22 10.40
N LEU A 25 13.38 18.17 11.40
CA LEU A 25 13.00 16.93 12.06
C LEU A 25 12.40 15.92 11.07
N GLY A 26 11.54 16.37 10.17
CA GLY A 26 11.00 15.54 9.09
C GLY A 26 12.09 14.98 8.18
N LEU A 27 13.11 15.78 7.82
CA LEU A 27 14.27 15.32 7.05
C LEU A 27 15.12 14.30 7.83
N ILE A 28 15.31 14.47 9.14
CA ILE A 28 15.99 13.49 10.00
C ILE A 28 15.23 12.15 9.97
N ILE A 29 13.90 12.18 10.09
CA ILE A 29 13.06 10.98 9.98
C ILE A 29 13.22 10.32 8.60
N CYS A 30 13.23 11.10 7.51
CA CYS A 30 13.53 10.56 6.18
C CYS A 30 14.93 9.90 6.11
N GLY A 31 15.94 10.50 6.76
CA GLY A 31 17.26 9.88 6.91
C GLY A 31 17.22 8.53 7.63
N LEU A 32 16.48 8.44 8.74
CA LEU A 32 16.29 7.18 9.48
C LEU A 32 15.52 6.15 8.65
N GLN A 33 14.53 6.55 7.86
CA GLN A 33 13.83 5.68 6.92
C GLN A 33 14.79 5.11 5.86
N ILE A 34 15.67 5.94 5.30
CA ILE A 34 16.72 5.49 4.36
C ILE A 34 17.63 4.45 5.03
N LEU A 35 18.07 4.68 6.26
CA LEU A 35 18.90 3.73 7.02
C LEU A 35 18.16 2.41 7.26
N ALA A 36 16.88 2.47 7.62
CA ALA A 36 16.06 1.27 7.82
C ALA A 36 15.94 0.46 6.52
N VAL A 37 15.61 1.10 5.39
CA VAL A 37 15.55 0.45 4.08
C VAL A 37 16.90 -0.18 3.72
N ARG A 38 18.02 0.54 3.93
CA ARG A 38 19.37 0.01 3.69
C ARG A 38 19.65 -1.24 4.52
N SER A 39 19.25 -1.28 5.79
CA SER A 39 19.39 -2.47 6.64
C SER A 39 18.64 -3.65 6.03
N PHE A 40 17.34 -3.50 5.76
CA PHE A 40 16.52 -4.58 5.20
C PHE A 40 17.06 -5.12 3.87
N MET A 41 17.53 -4.23 2.99
CA MET A 41 18.13 -4.62 1.72
C MET A 41 19.49 -5.31 1.87
N ARG A 42 20.25 -5.02 2.93
CA ARG A 42 21.52 -5.71 3.23
C ARG A 42 21.24 -7.09 3.82
N ASP A 43 20.34 -7.16 4.79
CA ASP A 43 20.01 -8.38 5.52
C ASP A 43 19.41 -9.42 4.54
N GLY A 44 18.55 -8.98 3.60
CA GLY A 44 18.02 -9.86 2.55
C GLY A 44 19.06 -10.40 1.57
N ARG A 45 20.15 -9.65 1.29
CA ARG A 45 21.25 -10.16 0.45
C ARG A 45 22.09 -11.20 1.19
N GLN A 46 22.35 -10.99 2.47
CA GLN A 46 23.11 -11.94 3.28
C GLN A 46 22.34 -13.25 3.48
N SER A 47 21.03 -13.19 3.72
CA SER A 47 20.20 -14.38 3.87
C SER A 47 20.11 -15.25 2.60
N ARG A 48 20.35 -14.68 1.41
CA ARG A 48 20.45 -15.44 0.14
C ARG A 48 21.79 -16.15 -0.03
N GLY A 49 22.86 -15.70 0.62
CA GLY A 49 24.20 -16.31 0.49
C GLY A 49 24.47 -17.45 1.47
N THR A 50 23.59 -17.68 2.45
CA THR A 50 23.71 -18.74 3.46
C THR A 50 22.72 -19.87 3.15
N GLU A 51 22.84 -20.48 1.98
CA GLU A 51 22.04 -21.64 1.57
C GLU A 51 22.58 -22.90 2.24
N ASN A 52 22.05 -23.21 3.43
CA ASN A 52 22.02 -24.60 3.90
C ASN A 52 20.62 -25.13 3.58
N GLU A 53 20.58 -26.07 2.63
CA GLU A 53 19.40 -26.80 2.13
C GLU A 53 18.74 -27.63 3.24
N THR A 54 18.01 -26.97 4.13
CA THR A 54 16.91 -27.65 4.83
C THR A 54 15.68 -27.46 3.96
N GLU A 55 15.21 -28.57 3.39
CA GLU A 55 14.17 -28.68 2.36
C GLU A 55 12.76 -28.35 2.91
N PHE A 56 12.59 -27.18 3.52
CA PHE A 56 11.30 -26.70 3.99
C PHE A 56 10.53 -26.05 2.84
N HIS A 57 9.89 -26.91 2.05
CA HIS A 57 9.06 -26.49 0.93
C HIS A 57 7.64 -27.09 1.00
N PRO A 58 6.89 -26.82 2.08
CA PRO A 58 5.52 -27.30 2.19
C PRO A 58 4.64 -26.66 1.11
N PRO A 59 3.59 -27.34 0.63
CA PRO A 59 2.80 -26.83 -0.47
C PRO A 59 2.02 -25.55 -0.11
N ILE A 60 1.80 -24.68 -1.09
CA ILE A 60 1.21 -23.35 -0.92
C ILE A 60 -0.01 -23.17 -1.83
N SER A 61 -1.14 -22.72 -1.28
CA SER A 61 -2.30 -22.28 -2.06
C SER A 61 -2.24 -20.77 -2.27
N ILE A 62 -2.17 -20.33 -3.52
CA ILE A 62 -2.07 -18.91 -3.89
C ILE A 62 -3.45 -18.38 -4.25
N LEU A 63 -3.99 -17.51 -3.41
CA LEU A 63 -5.26 -16.82 -3.60
C LEU A 63 -5.04 -15.51 -4.37
N LYS A 64 -5.56 -15.45 -5.59
CA LYS A 64 -5.51 -14.29 -6.48
C LYS A 64 -6.91 -13.66 -6.61
N PRO A 65 -7.31 -12.67 -5.79
CA PRO A 65 -8.54 -11.95 -5.99
C PRO A 65 -8.40 -11.02 -7.20
N LEU A 66 -9.20 -11.26 -8.24
CA LEU A 66 -9.12 -10.54 -9.52
C LEU A 66 -10.38 -9.70 -9.75
N HIS A 67 -10.20 -8.49 -10.27
CA HIS A 67 -11.30 -7.63 -10.68
C HIS A 67 -10.85 -6.54 -11.67
N GLY A 68 -11.39 -6.58 -12.88
CA GLY A 68 -11.01 -5.71 -13.98
C GLY A 68 -9.57 -5.93 -14.45
N LEU A 69 -9.16 -5.15 -15.45
CA LEU A 69 -7.81 -5.21 -15.99
C LEU A 69 -6.89 -4.26 -15.23
N ASP A 70 -6.10 -4.79 -14.31
CA ASP A 70 -4.96 -4.05 -13.76
C ASP A 70 -3.78 -4.05 -14.75
N ASP A 71 -2.88 -3.08 -14.61
CA ASP A 71 -1.73 -2.92 -15.49
C ASP A 71 -0.90 -4.20 -15.52
N HIS A 72 -0.58 -4.67 -16.73
CA HIS A 72 0.24 -5.86 -16.95
C HIS A 72 -0.31 -7.16 -16.31
N LEU A 73 -1.64 -7.29 -16.14
CA LEU A 73 -2.27 -8.43 -15.46
C LEU A 73 -1.77 -9.80 -15.95
N TYR A 74 -1.60 -9.99 -17.26
CA TYR A 74 -1.11 -11.25 -17.82
C TYR A 74 0.28 -11.62 -17.29
N GLY A 75 1.25 -10.71 -17.40
CA GLY A 75 2.62 -10.96 -16.92
C GLY A 75 2.69 -11.08 -15.40
N ASN A 76 1.82 -10.36 -14.68
CA ASN A 76 1.68 -10.51 -13.23
C ASN A 76 1.26 -11.95 -12.88
N LEU A 77 0.21 -12.49 -13.50
CA LEU A 77 -0.24 -13.87 -13.29
C LEU A 77 0.78 -14.91 -13.77
N GLU A 78 1.41 -14.67 -14.92
CA GLU A 78 2.47 -15.51 -15.46
C GLU A 78 3.64 -15.67 -14.48
N SER A 79 4.05 -14.59 -13.80
CA SER A 79 5.15 -14.64 -12.84
C SER A 79 4.91 -15.64 -11.69
N PHE A 80 3.65 -15.90 -11.32
CA PHE A 80 3.29 -16.89 -10.32
C PHE A 80 3.28 -18.33 -10.88
N CYS A 81 3.11 -18.52 -12.19
CA CYS A 81 3.19 -19.84 -12.84
C CYS A 81 4.64 -20.30 -13.05
N LEU A 82 5.58 -19.34 -13.04
CA LEU A 82 7.01 -19.52 -13.25
C LEU A 82 7.80 -19.64 -11.94
N GLN A 83 7.14 -19.94 -10.81
CA GLN A 83 7.84 -20.15 -9.55
C GLN A 83 8.64 -21.45 -9.58
N ASP A 84 9.89 -21.36 -9.17
CA ASP A 84 10.77 -22.46 -8.82
C ASP A 84 10.42 -22.91 -7.39
N TYR A 85 9.35 -23.70 -7.31
CA TYR A 85 8.81 -24.25 -6.07
C TYR A 85 8.17 -25.61 -6.38
N PRO A 86 8.35 -26.64 -5.53
CA PRO A 86 7.96 -28.00 -5.86
C PRO A 86 6.44 -28.16 -6.03
N GLU A 87 5.65 -27.69 -5.07
CA GLU A 87 4.21 -27.91 -5.06
C GLU A 87 3.46 -26.65 -4.63
N TYR A 88 2.58 -26.17 -5.50
CA TYR A 88 1.68 -25.06 -5.23
C TYR A 88 0.52 -25.04 -6.22
N GLU A 89 -0.56 -24.38 -5.84
CA GLU A 89 -1.72 -24.14 -6.70
C GLU A 89 -2.05 -22.64 -6.77
N ILE A 90 -2.76 -22.24 -7.81
CA ILE A 90 -3.20 -20.86 -8.02
C ILE A 90 -4.72 -20.84 -8.15
N LEU A 91 -5.40 -20.19 -7.20
CA LEU A 91 -6.83 -19.97 -7.22
C LEU A 91 -7.12 -18.52 -7.63
N CYS A 92 -7.46 -18.35 -8.90
CA CYS A 92 -7.93 -17.09 -9.45
C CYS A 92 -9.40 -16.89 -9.07
N CYS A 93 -9.68 -15.90 -8.22
CA CYS A 93 -10.98 -15.70 -7.60
C CYS A 93 -11.69 -14.47 -8.19
N PHE A 94 -12.90 -14.68 -8.70
CA PHE A 94 -13.73 -13.69 -9.38
C PHE A 94 -15.10 -13.58 -8.74
N GLU A 95 -15.76 -12.46 -9.00
CA GLU A 95 -17.16 -12.26 -8.64
C GLU A 95 -18.11 -12.63 -9.79
N ASP A 96 -17.69 -12.45 -11.04
CA ASP A 96 -18.51 -12.62 -12.25
C ASP A 96 -17.64 -13.19 -13.39
N HIS A 97 -18.21 -14.09 -14.20
CA HIS A 97 -17.60 -14.62 -15.42
C HIS A 97 -17.37 -13.54 -16.49
N ASN A 98 -18.14 -12.45 -16.45
CA ASN A 98 -18.02 -11.32 -17.37
C ASN A 98 -16.89 -10.36 -17.00
N ASP A 99 -16.21 -10.56 -15.86
CA ASP A 99 -15.06 -9.74 -15.51
C ASP A 99 -13.95 -9.94 -16.57
N PRO A 100 -13.42 -8.88 -17.19
CA PRO A 100 -12.41 -9.01 -18.24
C PRO A 100 -11.12 -9.70 -17.76
N ALA A 101 -10.84 -9.71 -16.45
CA ALA A 101 -9.73 -10.48 -15.88
C ALA A 101 -9.92 -12.00 -16.04
N TYR A 102 -11.16 -12.49 -16.13
CA TYR A 102 -11.47 -13.91 -16.28
C TYR A 102 -10.85 -14.47 -17.56
N ARG A 103 -10.99 -13.76 -18.69
CA ARG A 103 -10.40 -14.16 -19.98
C ARG A 103 -8.87 -14.22 -19.91
N VAL A 104 -8.24 -13.26 -19.20
CA VAL A 104 -6.79 -13.26 -19.02
C VAL A 104 -6.34 -14.48 -18.22
N ALA A 105 -7.04 -14.81 -17.12
CA ALA A 105 -6.72 -15.98 -16.31
C ALA A 105 -6.97 -17.30 -17.06
N GLN A 106 -8.00 -17.37 -17.91
CA GLN A 106 -8.24 -18.53 -18.78
C GLN A 106 -7.08 -18.74 -19.76
N ASN A 107 -6.57 -17.66 -20.37
CA ASN A 107 -5.39 -17.73 -21.24
C ASN A 107 -4.14 -18.20 -20.49
N ILE A 108 -3.95 -17.75 -19.24
CA ILE A 108 -2.85 -18.21 -18.38
C ILE A 108 -3.00 -19.71 -18.07
N LYS A 109 -4.20 -20.16 -17.67
CA LYS A 109 -4.49 -21.58 -17.42
C LYS A 109 -4.17 -22.45 -18.64
N ASN A 110 -4.57 -22.01 -19.84
CA ASN A 110 -4.30 -22.73 -21.08
C ASN A 110 -2.79 -22.77 -21.44
N LYS A 111 -2.04 -21.71 -21.14
CA LYS A 111 -0.59 -21.66 -21.37
C LYS A 111 0.21 -22.56 -20.43
N PHE A 112 -0.27 -22.75 -19.20
CA PHE A 112 0.41 -23.54 -18.17
C PHE A 112 -0.42 -24.77 -17.75
N PRO A 113 -0.70 -25.73 -18.65
CA PRO A 113 -1.60 -26.86 -18.37
C PRO A 113 -1.06 -27.82 -17.29
N LYS A 114 0.25 -27.80 -17.03
CA LYS A 114 0.89 -28.59 -15.97
C LYS A 114 0.81 -27.94 -14.58
N ARG A 115 0.34 -26.70 -14.47
CA ARG A 115 0.18 -26.00 -13.18
C ARG A 115 -1.25 -26.16 -12.69
N SER A 116 -1.42 -26.41 -11.39
CA SER A 116 -2.75 -26.44 -10.76
C SER A 116 -3.30 -25.00 -10.71
N ILE A 117 -4.17 -24.68 -11.67
CA ILE A 117 -4.80 -23.37 -11.79
C ILE A 117 -6.33 -23.53 -11.80
N SER A 118 -6.98 -22.96 -10.79
CA SER A 118 -8.42 -22.99 -10.60
C SER A 118 -9.00 -21.60 -10.83
N LEU A 119 -10.08 -21.52 -11.61
CA LEU A 119 -10.85 -20.29 -11.82
C LEU A 119 -12.12 -20.41 -10.97
N ILE A 120 -12.15 -19.69 -9.85
CA ILE A 120 -13.27 -19.73 -8.90
C ILE A 120 -14.14 -18.50 -9.14
N VAL A 121 -15.35 -18.71 -9.65
CA VAL A 121 -16.29 -17.62 -9.93
C VAL A 121 -17.48 -17.75 -9.01
N GLU A 122 -17.32 -17.20 -7.80
CA GLU A 122 -18.34 -17.24 -6.77
C GLU A 122 -18.38 -15.89 -6.05
N GLY A 123 -19.44 -15.13 -6.27
CA GLY A 123 -19.75 -13.96 -5.48
C GLY A 123 -20.39 -14.38 -4.17
N LYS A 124 -19.60 -14.58 -3.10
CA LYS A 124 -20.17 -14.66 -1.76
C LYS A 124 -20.45 -13.23 -1.28
N ASP A 125 -21.71 -12.85 -1.11
CA ASP A 125 -22.09 -11.58 -0.48
C ASP A 125 -21.94 -11.69 1.06
N ALA A 126 -20.73 -12.07 1.49
CA ALA A 126 -20.46 -12.31 2.90
C ALA A 126 -20.48 -10.98 3.69
N GLY A 127 -19.90 -9.93 3.12
CA GLY A 127 -19.88 -8.58 3.68
C GLY A 127 -19.58 -7.52 2.64
N LEU A 128 -19.16 -6.33 3.09
CA LEU A 128 -18.99 -5.16 2.22
C LEU A 128 -17.62 -5.05 1.54
N ASN A 129 -16.61 -5.80 1.97
CA ASN A 129 -15.27 -5.78 1.38
C ASN A 129 -15.23 -6.68 0.12
N PRO A 130 -15.20 -6.11 -1.10
CA PRO A 130 -15.18 -6.89 -2.34
C PRO A 130 -13.92 -7.77 -2.51
N LYS A 131 -12.79 -7.43 -1.89
CA LYS A 131 -11.60 -8.28 -1.95
C LYS A 131 -11.80 -9.52 -1.08
N VAL A 132 -12.25 -9.35 0.16
CA VAL A 132 -12.52 -10.46 1.08
C VAL A 132 -13.61 -11.38 0.55
N ASN A 133 -14.69 -10.82 -0.02
CA ASN A 133 -15.75 -11.62 -0.64
C ASN A 133 -15.24 -12.55 -1.75
N ARG A 134 -14.24 -12.12 -2.54
CA ARG A 134 -13.60 -12.96 -3.56
C ARG A 134 -12.63 -13.97 -2.94
N LEU A 135 -11.97 -13.62 -1.85
CA LEU A 135 -11.03 -14.51 -1.17
C LEU A 135 -11.72 -15.70 -0.50
N ILE A 136 -12.94 -15.53 0.04
CA ILE A 136 -13.60 -16.59 0.82
C ILE A 136 -13.82 -17.88 0.01
N PRO A 137 -14.41 -17.88 -1.20
CA PRO A 137 -14.59 -19.11 -1.97
C PRO A 137 -13.29 -19.77 -2.41
N GLY A 138 -12.24 -18.97 -2.69
CA GLY A 138 -10.91 -19.48 -2.99
C GLY A 138 -10.27 -20.13 -1.76
N TYR A 139 -10.36 -19.49 -0.61
CA TYR A 139 -9.89 -20.01 0.67
C TYR A 139 -10.57 -21.34 1.06
N GLN A 140 -11.87 -21.46 0.83
CA GLN A 140 -12.63 -22.69 1.08
C GLN A 140 -12.21 -23.85 0.17
N ARG A 141 -11.69 -23.57 -1.02
CA ARG A 141 -11.23 -24.58 -2.01
C ARG A 141 -9.73 -24.85 -1.98
N ALA A 142 -8.96 -23.95 -1.37
CA ALA A 142 -7.53 -24.12 -1.21
C ALA A 142 -7.24 -25.44 -0.48
N GLN A 143 -6.29 -26.21 -0.99
CA GLN A 143 -5.97 -27.55 -0.52
C GLN A 143 -4.85 -27.58 0.51
N TYR A 144 -4.02 -26.54 0.55
CA TYR A 144 -2.76 -26.56 1.30
C TYR A 144 -2.82 -25.77 2.62
N PRO A 145 -1.92 -26.08 3.57
CA PRO A 145 -1.88 -25.46 4.89
C PRO A 145 -1.30 -24.03 4.88
N TYR A 146 -0.61 -23.63 3.82
CA TYR A 146 -0.08 -22.26 3.68
C TYR A 146 -0.88 -21.51 2.60
N LEU A 147 -1.38 -20.34 2.98
CA LEU A 147 -2.24 -19.50 2.15
C LEU A 147 -1.49 -18.22 1.78
N LEU A 148 -1.23 -18.02 0.49
CA LEU A 148 -0.66 -16.79 -0.02
C LEU A 148 -1.75 -15.93 -0.66
N VAL A 149 -2.09 -14.80 -0.04
CA VAL A 149 -2.92 -13.77 -0.70
C VAL A 149 -2.02 -12.84 -1.48
N SER A 150 -2.31 -12.66 -2.76
CA SER A 150 -1.58 -11.72 -3.61
C SER A 150 -2.49 -10.93 -4.55
N ASP A 151 -2.33 -9.61 -4.59
CA ASP A 151 -3.10 -8.75 -5.49
C ASP A 151 -2.79 -9.03 -6.97
N SER A 152 -3.73 -8.67 -7.84
CA SER A 152 -3.66 -8.75 -9.31
C SER A 152 -2.53 -7.96 -9.95
N ASN A 153 -2.07 -6.88 -9.31
CA ASN A 153 -1.02 -6.00 -9.82
C ASN A 153 0.37 -6.30 -9.24
N VAL A 154 0.54 -7.48 -8.65
CA VAL A 154 1.81 -7.94 -8.07
C VAL A 154 2.52 -8.88 -9.03
N MET A 155 3.79 -8.60 -9.27
CA MET A 155 4.72 -9.43 -10.03
C MET A 155 5.89 -9.85 -9.14
N VAL A 156 6.33 -11.10 -9.30
CA VAL A 156 7.32 -11.74 -8.42
C VAL A 156 8.46 -12.38 -9.21
N THR A 157 9.59 -12.64 -8.53
CA THR A 157 10.74 -13.37 -9.11
C THR A 157 10.52 -14.88 -9.02
N PRO A 158 11.20 -15.71 -9.83
CA PRO A 158 11.00 -17.18 -9.80
C PRO A 158 11.24 -17.85 -8.45
N ASP A 159 12.14 -17.30 -7.63
CA ASP A 159 12.53 -17.80 -6.31
C ASP A 159 11.68 -17.22 -5.16
N TYR A 160 10.62 -16.47 -5.47
CA TYR A 160 9.84 -15.73 -4.48
C TYR A 160 9.15 -16.64 -3.44
N LEU A 161 8.51 -17.74 -3.87
CA LEU A 161 7.87 -18.67 -2.93
C LEU A 161 8.87 -19.28 -1.93
N LYS A 162 10.07 -19.67 -2.39
CA LYS A 162 11.16 -20.15 -1.53
C LYS A 162 11.57 -19.10 -0.49
N GLN A 163 11.63 -17.82 -0.89
CA GLN A 163 12.01 -16.73 0.03
C GLN A 163 10.94 -16.46 1.10
N ILE A 164 9.65 -16.46 0.75
CA ILE A 164 8.59 -16.10 1.69
C ILE A 164 8.16 -17.23 2.61
N ILE A 165 8.37 -18.49 2.21
CA ILE A 165 8.03 -19.63 3.06
C ILE A 165 9.05 -19.85 4.17
N ARG A 166 10.31 -19.45 3.96
CA ARG A 166 11.41 -19.69 4.91
C ARG A 166 11.10 -19.26 6.36
N PRO A 167 10.56 -18.05 6.64
CA PRO A 167 10.23 -17.68 8.01
C PRO A 167 9.12 -18.52 8.67
N MET A 168 8.34 -19.27 7.87
CA MET A 168 7.30 -20.18 8.38
C MET A 168 7.88 -21.50 8.93
N GLN A 169 9.20 -21.74 8.78
CA GLN A 169 9.90 -22.81 9.49
C GLN A 169 9.73 -22.69 11.01
N ASP A 170 9.71 -21.45 11.51
CA ASP A 170 9.36 -21.17 12.91
C ASP A 170 7.85 -21.39 13.11
N PRO A 171 7.43 -22.36 13.95
CA PRO A 171 6.01 -22.62 14.20
C PRO A 171 5.29 -21.43 14.87
N HIS A 172 6.03 -20.48 15.44
CA HIS A 172 5.47 -19.26 16.01
C HIS A 172 5.25 -18.14 14.97
N THR A 173 5.69 -18.31 13.73
CA THR A 173 5.37 -17.38 12.63
C THR A 173 3.99 -17.71 12.07
N GLY A 174 3.06 -16.77 12.22
CA GLY A 174 1.70 -16.89 11.68
C GLY A 174 1.44 -16.07 10.41
N LEU A 175 2.25 -15.03 10.16
CA LEU A 175 2.13 -14.19 8.97
C LEU A 175 3.51 -13.74 8.46
N VAL A 176 3.71 -13.85 7.15
CA VAL A 176 4.82 -13.20 6.45
C VAL A 176 4.25 -12.19 5.44
N THR A 177 4.65 -10.94 5.53
CA THR A 177 4.28 -9.86 4.60
C THR A 177 5.51 -9.39 3.84
N ASN A 178 5.35 -8.95 2.60
CA ASN A 178 6.48 -8.48 1.79
C ASN A 178 6.59 -6.96 1.73
N LEU A 179 7.83 -6.50 1.55
CA LEU A 179 8.07 -5.14 1.05
C LEU A 179 7.56 -5.02 -0.39
N ILE A 180 7.04 -3.84 -0.74
CA ILE A 180 6.58 -3.53 -2.09
C ILE A 180 7.43 -2.42 -2.70
N ARG A 181 7.68 -2.50 -4.01
CA ARG A 181 8.16 -1.38 -4.81
C ARG A 181 7.25 -1.11 -5.99
N GLY A 182 6.95 0.15 -6.24
CA GLY A 182 6.24 0.59 -7.44
C GLY A 182 7.16 0.59 -8.66
N VAL A 183 6.70 0.00 -9.77
CA VAL A 183 7.45 -0.10 -11.04
C VAL A 183 6.57 0.20 -12.25
N GLY A 184 7.20 0.44 -13.40
CA GLY A 184 6.53 0.49 -14.70
C GLY A 184 5.89 1.83 -15.08
N ALA A 185 6.19 2.93 -14.38
CA ALA A 185 5.52 4.21 -14.62
C ALA A 185 5.66 4.70 -16.08
N LYS A 186 4.54 4.91 -16.76
CA LYS A 186 4.46 5.47 -18.13
C LYS A 186 3.66 6.79 -18.19
N THR A 187 3.04 7.18 -17.08
CA THR A 187 2.18 8.36 -16.95
C THR A 187 2.48 9.11 -15.65
N ILE A 188 2.13 10.40 -15.57
CA ILE A 188 2.39 11.23 -14.37
C ILE A 188 1.76 10.63 -13.10
N GLY A 189 0.54 10.10 -13.17
CA GLY A 189 -0.12 9.50 -12.01
C GLY A 189 0.51 8.18 -11.58
N SER A 190 1.01 7.38 -12.52
CA SER A 190 1.77 6.16 -12.20
C SER A 190 3.16 6.48 -11.62
N LEU A 191 3.78 7.57 -12.09
CA LEU A 191 5.04 8.06 -11.54
C LEU A 191 4.86 8.52 -10.09
N PHE A 192 3.81 9.30 -9.80
CA PHE A 192 3.52 9.75 -8.44
C PHE A 192 3.20 8.60 -7.50
N GLU A 193 2.44 7.59 -7.95
CA GLU A 193 2.27 6.36 -7.16
C GLU A 193 3.61 5.71 -6.87
N ASN A 194 4.40 5.43 -7.91
CA ASN A 194 5.63 4.66 -7.75
C ASN A 194 6.63 5.41 -6.86
N LEU A 195 6.75 6.73 -7.00
CA LEU A 195 7.52 7.56 -6.10
C LEU A 195 7.00 7.46 -4.65
N HIS A 196 5.68 7.50 -4.42
CA HIS A 196 5.12 7.42 -3.06
C HIS A 196 5.28 6.03 -2.43
N LEU A 197 5.11 4.97 -3.21
CA LEU A 197 5.36 3.59 -2.76
C LEU A 197 6.83 3.39 -2.40
N ASN A 198 7.74 3.89 -3.24
CA ASN A 198 9.17 3.68 -3.11
C ASN A 198 9.83 4.58 -2.06
N SER A 199 9.19 5.68 -1.65
CA SER A 199 9.67 6.52 -0.55
C SER A 199 8.83 6.36 0.71
N PHE A 200 7.69 7.05 0.80
CA PHE A 200 6.90 7.12 2.04
C PHE A 200 6.45 5.74 2.54
N ILE A 201 5.85 4.90 1.69
CA ILE A 201 5.31 3.60 2.14
C ILE A 201 6.43 2.65 2.54
N LEU A 202 7.38 2.41 1.63
CA LEU A 202 8.53 1.56 1.89
C LEU A 202 9.35 2.03 3.10
N GLY A 203 9.65 3.33 3.15
CA GLY A 203 10.43 3.96 4.22
C GLY A 203 9.78 3.79 5.58
N ASN A 204 8.48 4.08 5.70
CA ASN A 204 7.77 3.93 6.97
C ASN A 204 7.62 2.48 7.43
N VAL A 205 7.34 1.55 6.52
CA VAL A 205 7.23 0.12 6.85
C VAL A 205 8.55 -0.40 7.42
N CYS A 206 9.68 -0.08 6.76
CA CYS A 206 11.01 -0.43 7.25
C CYS A 206 11.36 0.28 8.57
N PHE A 207 11.06 1.59 8.68
CA PHE A 207 11.35 2.39 9.87
C PHE A 207 10.62 1.87 11.11
N LEU A 208 9.30 1.65 11.00
CA LEU A 208 8.49 1.12 12.10
C LEU A 208 8.95 -0.27 12.54
N LYS A 209 9.29 -1.15 11.60
CA LYS A 209 9.81 -2.47 11.95
C LYS A 209 11.20 -2.39 12.59
N LYS A 210 12.10 -1.56 12.08
CA LYS A 210 13.49 -1.48 12.57
C LYS A 210 13.59 -0.84 13.96
N PHE A 211 12.89 0.27 14.17
CA PHE A 211 13.07 1.09 15.38
C PHE A 211 12.01 0.83 16.46
N PHE A 212 10.83 0.31 16.09
CA PHE A 212 9.73 0.08 17.03
C PHE A 212 9.25 -1.38 17.06
N ASN A 213 9.82 -2.26 16.23
CA ASN A 213 9.36 -3.64 16.06
C ASN A 213 7.85 -3.75 15.72
N ILE A 214 7.29 -2.74 15.04
CA ILE A 214 5.88 -2.72 14.61
C ILE A 214 5.82 -3.19 13.14
N PRO A 215 5.34 -4.42 12.86
CA PRO A 215 5.18 -4.89 11.49
C PRO A 215 3.94 -4.25 10.86
N CYS A 216 4.13 -3.57 9.73
CA CYS A 216 3.04 -3.09 8.90
C CYS A 216 2.73 -4.16 7.86
N VAL A 217 1.56 -4.79 7.97
CA VAL A 217 1.09 -5.78 7.00
C VAL A 217 0.56 -5.08 5.77
N ILE A 218 1.00 -5.54 4.59
CA ILE A 218 0.58 -5.02 3.29
C ILE A 218 -0.15 -6.15 2.56
N GLY A 219 -1.46 -5.99 2.37
CA GLY A 219 -2.35 -7.00 1.79
C GLY A 219 -2.11 -7.34 0.32
N LYS A 220 -1.07 -6.76 -0.30
CA LYS A 220 -0.64 -7.08 -1.66
C LYS A 220 0.07 -8.43 -1.75
N SER A 221 0.70 -8.87 -0.67
CA SER A 221 1.49 -10.09 -0.61
C SER A 221 1.63 -10.53 0.85
N MET A 222 0.79 -11.45 1.27
CA MET A 222 0.77 -11.98 2.63
C MET A 222 0.62 -13.51 2.62
N LEU A 223 1.60 -14.18 3.21
CA LEU A 223 1.59 -15.61 3.45
C LEU A 223 1.12 -15.87 4.87
N LEU A 224 0.18 -16.79 5.02
CA LEU A 224 -0.49 -17.12 6.27
C LEU A 224 -0.44 -18.64 6.49
N ARG A 225 -0.38 -19.07 7.74
CA ARG A 225 -0.74 -20.44 8.10
C ARG A 225 -2.28 -20.53 8.15
N ARG A 226 -2.85 -21.57 7.56
CA ARG A 226 -4.31 -21.76 7.52
C ARG A 226 -4.90 -21.79 8.93
N ASP A 227 -4.35 -22.61 9.80
CA ASP A 227 -4.83 -22.79 11.18
C ASP A 227 -4.82 -21.46 11.95
N ASP A 228 -3.80 -20.62 11.71
CA ASP A 228 -3.68 -19.31 12.35
C ASP A 228 -4.76 -18.36 11.87
N LEU A 229 -5.05 -18.36 10.56
CA LEU A 229 -6.15 -17.59 9.98
C LEU A 229 -7.51 -18.10 10.47
N GLU A 230 -7.70 -19.42 10.57
CA GLU A 230 -8.94 -20.04 11.07
C GLU A 230 -9.18 -19.68 12.53
N SER A 231 -8.13 -19.68 13.33
CA SER A 231 -8.18 -19.36 14.75
C SER A 231 -8.56 -17.91 15.05
N ILE A 232 -8.48 -17.00 14.07
CA ILE A 232 -8.95 -15.61 14.15
C ILE A 232 -10.28 -15.38 13.42
N GLY A 233 -10.97 -16.46 13.04
CA GLY A 233 -12.29 -16.46 12.41
C GLY A 233 -12.28 -16.49 10.87
N GLY A 234 -11.17 -16.86 10.26
CA GLY A 234 -11.05 -16.94 8.79
C GLY A 234 -11.14 -15.57 8.11
N PHE A 235 -11.23 -15.56 6.78
CA PHE A 235 -11.46 -14.32 6.03
C PHE A 235 -12.83 -13.69 6.34
N GLU A 236 -13.84 -14.48 6.72
CA GLU A 236 -15.18 -13.99 7.05
C GLU A 236 -15.16 -12.99 8.22
N ALA A 237 -14.29 -13.17 9.21
CA ALA A 237 -14.15 -12.23 10.33
C ALA A 237 -13.65 -10.82 9.91
N PHE A 238 -13.29 -10.62 8.65
CA PHE A 238 -12.79 -9.36 8.09
C PHE A 238 -13.62 -8.86 6.91
N LYS A 239 -14.76 -9.50 6.61
CA LYS A 239 -15.61 -9.22 5.45
C LYS A 239 -16.16 -7.80 5.37
N ASP A 240 -16.20 -7.07 6.47
CA ASP A 240 -16.69 -5.69 6.54
C ASP A 240 -15.58 -4.67 6.84
N LEU A 241 -14.30 -5.07 6.88
CA LEU A 241 -13.19 -4.18 7.19
C LEU A 241 -12.50 -3.73 5.90
N LEU A 242 -12.28 -2.43 5.72
CA LEU A 242 -11.58 -1.92 4.53
C LEU A 242 -10.08 -2.23 4.55
N ALA A 243 -9.46 -2.24 5.72
CA ALA A 243 -8.05 -2.56 5.92
C ALA A 243 -7.89 -3.98 6.47
N GLU A 244 -8.41 -4.98 5.75
CA GLU A 244 -8.45 -6.37 6.23
C GLU A 244 -7.07 -6.88 6.63
N ASP A 245 -6.06 -6.48 5.86
CA ASP A 245 -4.67 -6.87 6.01
C ASP A 245 -4.06 -6.43 7.34
N HIS A 246 -4.30 -5.17 7.72
CA HIS A 246 -3.89 -4.62 9.00
C HIS A 246 -4.50 -5.40 10.17
N PHE A 247 -5.81 -5.65 10.13
CA PHE A 247 -6.51 -6.33 11.22
C PHE A 247 -6.19 -7.83 11.28
N ILE A 248 -5.91 -8.50 10.16
CA ILE A 248 -5.40 -9.88 10.15
C ILE A 248 -4.06 -9.92 10.89
N GLY A 249 -3.12 -9.04 10.52
CA GLY A 249 -1.82 -8.95 11.20
C GLY A 249 -1.93 -8.61 12.69
N GLU A 250 -2.83 -7.70 13.04
CA GLU A 250 -3.08 -7.33 14.43
C GLU A 250 -3.63 -8.49 15.26
N ARG A 251 -4.63 -9.24 14.74
CA ARG A 251 -5.23 -10.37 15.44
C ARG A 251 -4.25 -11.53 15.61
N ILE A 252 -3.42 -11.83 14.59
CA ILE A 252 -2.34 -12.82 14.69
C ILE A 252 -1.35 -12.44 15.79
N ARG A 253 -0.92 -11.18 15.82
CA ARG A 253 0.00 -10.69 16.87
C ARG A 253 -0.62 -10.73 18.26
N LYS A 254 -1.90 -10.38 18.40
CA LYS A 254 -2.63 -10.45 19.68
C LYS A 254 -2.72 -11.87 20.24
N ARG A 255 -2.62 -12.90 19.40
CA ARG A 255 -2.53 -14.31 19.80
C ARG A 255 -1.11 -14.75 20.20
N GLY A 256 -0.13 -13.85 20.19
CA GLY A 256 1.25 -14.15 20.54
C GLY A 256 2.11 -14.64 19.37
N GLN A 257 1.56 -14.69 18.14
CA GLN A 257 2.31 -15.13 16.96
C GLN A 257 3.11 -14.00 16.32
N LYS A 258 4.18 -14.38 15.64
CA LYS A 258 5.08 -13.46 14.95
C LYS A 258 4.49 -13.07 13.60
N VAL A 259 4.58 -11.78 13.32
CA VAL A 259 4.36 -11.19 11.99
C VAL A 259 5.71 -10.73 11.44
N ILE A 260 6.16 -11.38 10.37
CA ILE A 260 7.48 -11.18 9.78
C ILE A 260 7.36 -10.31 8.53
N LEU A 261 8.22 -9.28 8.48
CA LEU A 261 8.42 -8.47 7.28
C LEU A 261 9.54 -9.10 6.47
N SER A 262 9.20 -9.73 5.34
CA SER A 262 10.17 -10.33 4.43
C SER A 262 11.00 -9.25 3.73
N SER A 263 12.31 -9.50 3.64
CA SER A 263 13.23 -8.71 2.83
C SER A 263 13.08 -8.97 1.33
N SER A 264 12.34 -10.01 0.94
CA SER A 264 11.94 -10.26 -0.44
C SER A 264 10.93 -9.21 -0.88
N MET A 265 11.29 -8.42 -1.89
CA MET A 265 10.49 -7.33 -2.39
C MET A 265 9.68 -7.76 -3.60
N VAL A 266 8.39 -7.43 -3.62
CA VAL A 266 7.51 -7.69 -4.76
C VAL A 266 7.30 -6.44 -5.59
N ASN A 267 7.15 -6.61 -6.89
CA ASN A 267 6.85 -5.51 -7.82
C ASN A 267 5.35 -5.22 -7.77
N ASN A 268 4.99 -3.98 -7.43
CA ASN A 268 3.66 -3.44 -7.59
C ASN A 268 3.62 -2.67 -8.93
N VAL A 269 3.03 -3.27 -9.96
CA VAL A 269 3.06 -2.73 -11.33
C VAL A 269 2.00 -1.65 -11.49
N ASN A 270 2.45 -0.44 -11.82
CA ASN A 270 1.58 0.71 -12.09
C ASN A 270 2.12 1.44 -13.34
N GLU A 271 1.39 1.40 -14.45
CA GLU A 271 1.85 1.90 -15.74
C GLU A 271 1.02 3.09 -16.23
N TYR A 272 -0.30 2.92 -16.33
CA TYR A 272 -1.19 3.87 -17.02
C TYR A 272 -2.21 4.47 -16.07
N TRP A 273 -1.75 5.31 -15.14
CA TRP A 273 -2.61 5.92 -14.13
C TRP A 273 -2.76 7.41 -14.33
N GLY A 274 -4.01 7.86 -14.39
CA GLY A 274 -4.35 9.28 -14.24
C GLY A 274 -4.19 9.76 -12.79
N LEU A 275 -4.01 11.07 -12.62
CA LEU A 275 -3.90 11.72 -11.29
C LEU A 275 -5.12 11.45 -10.41
N ASN A 276 -6.32 11.35 -11.00
CA ASN A 276 -7.54 11.00 -10.26
C ASN A 276 -7.45 9.62 -9.59
N LYS A 277 -6.83 8.63 -10.25
CA LYS A 277 -6.66 7.28 -9.69
C LYS A 277 -5.69 7.33 -8.50
N PHE A 278 -4.56 8.04 -8.65
CA PHE A 278 -3.60 8.31 -7.57
C PHE A 278 -4.27 9.00 -6.36
N TRP A 279 -4.96 10.12 -6.61
CA TRP A 279 -5.65 10.91 -5.60
C TRP A 279 -6.68 10.09 -4.82
N ASN A 280 -7.58 9.38 -5.52
CA ASN A 280 -8.61 8.57 -4.90
C ASN A 280 -8.04 7.45 -4.01
N ARG A 281 -6.93 6.82 -4.41
CA ARG A 281 -6.30 5.78 -3.58
C ARG A 281 -5.67 6.36 -2.32
N HIS A 282 -4.92 7.45 -2.43
CA HIS A 282 -4.25 8.01 -1.25
C HIS A 282 -5.23 8.71 -0.31
N LEU A 283 -6.33 9.28 -0.80
CA LEU A 283 -7.44 9.69 0.05
C LEU A 283 -8.02 8.49 0.82
N ARG A 284 -8.24 7.36 0.14
CA ARG A 284 -8.74 6.15 0.80
C ARG A 284 -7.75 5.64 1.85
N TRP A 285 -6.46 5.59 1.53
CA TRP A 285 -5.42 5.14 2.46
C TRP A 285 -5.21 6.11 3.62
N GLY A 286 -5.31 7.42 3.40
CA GLY A 286 -5.27 8.43 4.45
C GLY A 286 -6.44 8.28 5.41
N LYS A 287 -7.66 8.06 4.89
CA LYS A 287 -8.86 7.78 5.70
C LYS A 287 -8.74 6.50 6.53
N ILE A 288 -8.17 5.44 5.96
CA ILE A 288 -7.84 4.21 6.70
C ILE A 288 -6.95 4.55 7.89
N ARG A 289 -5.83 5.26 7.67
CA ARG A 289 -4.90 5.62 8.75
C ARG A 289 -5.56 6.54 9.78
N TRP A 290 -6.37 7.50 9.36
CA TRP A 290 -7.17 8.34 10.27
C TRP A 290 -8.10 7.50 11.17
N LYS A 291 -8.86 6.57 10.58
CA LYS A 291 -9.81 5.71 11.31
C LYS A 291 -9.19 4.60 12.16
N VAL A 292 -7.89 4.33 11.97
CA VAL A 292 -7.13 3.38 12.80
C VAL A 292 -6.36 4.12 13.90
N MET A 293 -5.73 5.25 13.58
CA MET A 293 -4.83 5.96 14.49
C MET A 293 -5.54 7.04 15.32
N GLY A 294 -6.73 7.49 14.90
CA GLY A 294 -7.44 8.61 15.51
C GLY A 294 -6.56 9.87 15.53
N TYR A 295 -6.55 10.58 16.66
CA TYR A 295 -5.78 11.81 16.83
C TYR A 295 -4.27 11.65 16.59
N LYS A 296 -3.70 10.44 16.70
CA LYS A 296 -2.27 10.20 16.44
C LYS A 296 -1.90 10.44 14.97
N TYR A 297 -2.87 10.37 14.06
CA TYR A 297 -2.69 10.70 12.65
C TYR A 297 -2.23 12.16 12.44
N ILE A 298 -2.54 13.06 13.39
CA ILE A 298 -2.14 14.47 13.34
C ILE A 298 -0.61 14.61 13.25
N PHE A 299 0.14 13.72 13.91
CA PHE A 299 1.60 13.74 13.89
C PHE A 299 2.21 13.21 12.58
N GLU A 300 1.44 12.53 11.72
CA GLU A 300 1.95 12.00 10.44
C GLU A 300 2.43 13.12 9.50
N VAL A 301 1.86 14.33 9.60
CA VAL A 301 2.28 15.49 8.79
C VAL A 301 3.75 15.87 9.04
N MET A 302 4.28 15.55 10.23
CA MET A 302 5.69 15.80 10.58
C MET A 302 6.67 14.98 9.73
N ILE A 303 6.19 13.90 9.11
CA ILE A 303 6.94 13.01 8.24
C ILE A 303 6.92 13.51 6.78
N ASN A 304 6.24 14.64 6.49
CA ASN A 304 6.23 15.29 5.20
C ASN A 304 6.95 16.66 5.27
N PRO A 305 8.30 16.67 5.28
CA PRO A 305 9.07 17.91 5.43
C PRO A 305 8.86 18.89 4.27
N VAL A 306 8.56 18.39 3.06
CA VAL A 306 8.28 19.24 1.89
C VAL A 306 6.99 20.03 2.07
N PHE A 307 5.94 19.38 2.59
CA PHE A 307 4.69 20.08 2.88
C PHE A 307 4.86 21.10 4.01
N LEU A 308 5.59 20.74 5.07
CA LEU A 308 5.89 21.65 6.18
C LEU A 308 6.69 22.86 5.72
N SER A 309 7.75 22.67 4.92
CA SER A 309 8.54 23.79 4.41
C SER A 309 7.70 24.70 3.51
N PHE A 310 6.81 24.14 2.70
CA PHE A 310 5.88 24.92 1.89
C PHE A 310 4.85 25.69 2.73
N PHE A 311 4.47 25.18 3.89
CA PHE A 311 3.59 25.91 4.81
C PHE A 311 4.19 27.24 5.30
N SER A 312 5.54 27.36 5.36
CA SER A 312 6.20 28.64 5.67
C SER A 312 5.88 29.73 4.64
N PHE A 313 5.68 29.37 3.38
CA PHE A 313 5.26 30.29 2.33
C PHE A 313 3.85 30.84 2.56
N ILE A 314 2.94 30.02 3.11
CA ILE A 314 1.57 30.44 3.40
C ILE A 314 1.54 31.41 4.60
N VAL A 315 2.36 31.15 5.62
CA VAL A 315 2.38 31.94 6.85
C VAL A 315 3.10 33.28 6.69
N GLU A 316 4.26 33.27 6.04
CA GLU A 316 5.14 34.44 5.94
C GLU A 316 5.09 35.14 4.59
N GLY A 317 4.68 34.43 3.52
CA GLY A 317 4.75 34.90 2.15
C GLY A 317 6.12 34.61 1.49
N PRO A 318 6.30 35.05 0.24
CA PRO A 318 7.56 34.87 -0.49
C PRO A 318 8.67 35.73 0.11
N SER A 319 9.72 35.09 0.62
CA SER A 319 10.97 35.73 1.05
C SER A 319 12.17 34.84 0.68
N SER A 320 13.37 35.40 0.57
CA SER A 320 14.56 34.64 0.18
C SER A 320 14.82 33.44 1.11
N ARG A 321 14.57 33.61 2.42
CA ARG A 321 14.73 32.54 3.42
C ARG A 321 13.68 31.42 3.26
N VAL A 322 12.43 31.77 2.95
CA VAL A 322 11.36 30.80 2.70
C VAL A 322 11.64 29.99 1.43
N LEU A 323 12.00 30.67 0.35
CA LEU A 323 12.33 30.02 -0.92
C LEU A 323 13.56 29.11 -0.79
N MET A 324 14.59 29.55 -0.05
CA MET A 324 15.76 28.74 0.24
C MET A 324 15.40 27.49 1.06
N LEU A 325 14.57 27.62 2.10
CA LEU A 325 14.10 26.48 2.90
C LEU A 325 13.36 25.45 2.01
N ILE A 326 12.41 25.91 1.21
CA ILE A 326 11.63 25.04 0.30
C ILE A 326 12.54 24.34 -0.70
N ALA A 327 13.46 25.08 -1.33
CA ALA A 327 14.39 24.54 -2.31
C ALA A 327 15.34 23.50 -1.68
N SER A 328 15.94 23.81 -0.53
CA SER A 328 16.84 22.90 0.18
C SER A 328 16.12 21.64 0.64
N VAL A 329 14.94 21.77 1.25
CA VAL A 329 14.14 20.61 1.71
C VAL A 329 13.70 19.75 0.52
N GLY A 330 13.21 20.38 -0.56
CA GLY A 330 12.82 19.69 -1.78
C GLY A 330 13.98 18.94 -2.43
N PHE A 331 15.16 19.56 -2.50
CA PHE A 331 16.37 18.94 -3.03
C PHE A 331 16.83 17.74 -2.19
N ILE A 332 16.95 17.91 -0.87
CA ILE A 332 17.36 16.82 0.05
C ILE A 332 16.38 15.66 -0.03
N LYS A 333 15.07 15.94 -0.03
CA LYS A 333 14.04 14.91 -0.14
C LYS A 333 14.09 14.19 -1.50
N GLY A 334 14.22 14.92 -2.59
CA GLY A 334 14.35 14.34 -3.93
C GLY A 334 15.59 13.47 -4.08
N ALA A 335 16.74 13.90 -3.53
CA ALA A 335 17.97 13.13 -3.50
C ALA A 335 17.85 11.85 -2.65
N GLY A 336 17.18 11.92 -1.50
CA GLY A 336 16.88 10.77 -0.65
C GLY A 336 16.00 9.73 -1.35
N ASP A 337 14.93 10.19 -2.02
CA ASP A 337 14.05 9.31 -2.79
C ASP A 337 14.77 8.66 -3.97
N TYR A 338 15.62 9.41 -4.67
CA TYR A 338 16.48 8.87 -5.73
C TYR A 338 17.43 7.79 -5.21
N TYR A 339 18.06 8.05 -4.05
CA TYR A 339 18.93 7.09 -3.40
C TYR A 339 18.20 5.78 -3.06
N ILE A 340 17.02 5.86 -2.43
CA ILE A 340 16.21 4.66 -2.14
C ILE A 340 15.84 3.95 -3.44
N GLY A 341 15.36 4.71 -4.43
CA GLY A 341 14.96 4.18 -5.73
C GLY A 341 16.06 3.40 -6.44
N LYS A 342 17.30 3.88 -6.37
CA LYS A 342 18.48 3.14 -6.85
C LYS A 342 18.76 1.90 -6.00
N LYS A 343 18.66 2.00 -4.68
CA LYS A 343 18.94 0.88 -3.76
C LYS A 343 17.99 -0.30 -3.96
N ILE A 344 16.73 -0.03 -4.28
CA ILE A 344 15.69 -1.04 -4.48
C ILE A 344 15.47 -1.43 -5.95
N ASP A 345 16.30 -0.94 -6.88
CA ASP A 345 16.12 -1.13 -8.33
C ASP A 345 14.68 -0.80 -8.78
N ALA A 346 14.20 0.40 -8.46
CA ALA A 346 12.83 0.83 -8.81
C ALA A 346 12.63 1.04 -10.33
N ARG A 347 13.71 1.11 -11.11
CA ARG A 347 13.71 1.33 -12.58
C ARG A 347 12.91 2.54 -13.05
N LEU A 348 12.78 3.58 -12.21
CA LEU A 348 12.23 4.88 -12.60
C LEU A 348 13.32 5.73 -13.27
N HIS A 349 12.92 6.54 -14.25
CA HIS A 349 13.82 7.49 -14.89
C HIS A 349 14.39 8.49 -13.85
N PRO A 350 15.71 8.78 -13.83
CA PRO A 350 16.32 9.66 -12.82
C PRO A 350 15.67 11.05 -12.73
N LEU A 351 15.28 11.64 -13.86
CA LEU A 351 14.58 12.94 -13.86
C LEU A 351 13.19 12.89 -13.21
N GLY A 352 12.58 11.70 -13.10
CA GLY A 352 11.29 11.54 -12.42
C GLY A 352 11.35 11.90 -10.93
N TYR A 353 12.52 11.77 -10.28
CA TYR A 353 12.69 12.11 -8.87
C TYR A 353 12.66 13.63 -8.61
N LEU A 354 12.87 14.46 -9.64
CA LEU A 354 12.65 15.91 -9.55
C LEU A 354 11.19 16.26 -9.22
N LEU A 355 10.26 15.34 -9.51
CA LEU A 355 8.84 15.50 -9.20
C LEU A 355 8.46 14.96 -7.82
N SER A 356 9.40 14.40 -7.05
CA SER A 356 9.11 13.91 -5.69
C SER A 356 8.56 15.00 -4.77
N PRO A 357 9.14 16.23 -4.72
CA PRO A 357 8.58 17.31 -3.90
C PRO A 357 7.15 17.68 -4.29
N ILE A 358 6.83 17.74 -5.59
CA ILE A 358 5.47 18.04 -6.07
C ILE A 358 4.48 16.98 -5.59
N LYS A 359 4.85 15.70 -5.72
CA LYS A 359 4.06 14.59 -5.19
C LYS A 359 3.89 14.68 -3.66
N ASP A 360 4.93 15.03 -2.91
CA ASP A 360 4.85 15.20 -1.46
C ASP A 360 3.93 16.36 -1.05
N LEU A 361 3.90 17.46 -1.81
CA LEU A 361 2.91 18.53 -1.61
C LEU A 361 1.48 18.02 -1.81
N LEU A 362 1.23 17.25 -2.88
CA LEU A 362 -0.10 16.66 -3.13
C LEU A 362 -0.51 15.69 -2.01
N ILE A 363 0.42 14.87 -1.52
CA ILE A 363 0.15 13.97 -0.39
C ILE A 363 -0.15 14.77 0.89
N GLY A 364 0.55 15.89 1.11
CA GLY A 364 0.27 16.80 2.21
C GLY A 364 -1.15 17.38 2.15
N LEU A 365 -1.63 17.77 0.96
CA LEU A 365 -3.02 18.20 0.77
C LEU A 365 -4.02 17.07 1.00
N ILE A 366 -3.75 15.87 0.48
CA ILE A 366 -4.58 14.67 0.66
C ILE A 366 -4.72 14.31 2.15
N TRP A 367 -3.66 14.52 2.94
CA TRP A 367 -3.67 14.27 4.37
C TRP A 367 -4.77 15.05 5.10
N PHE A 368 -4.92 16.36 4.84
CA PHE A 368 -6.01 17.16 5.43
C PHE A 368 -7.39 16.67 4.98
N LEU A 369 -7.53 16.37 3.69
CA LEU A 369 -8.80 15.92 3.11
C LEU A 369 -9.23 14.53 3.60
N SER A 370 -8.29 13.74 4.10
CA SER A 370 -8.57 12.42 4.68
C SER A 370 -9.32 12.52 6.00
N ILE A 371 -9.18 13.63 6.73
CA ILE A 371 -9.88 13.88 8.00
C ILE A 371 -11.30 14.41 7.74
N ALA A 372 -11.50 15.11 6.62
CA ALA A 372 -12.72 15.89 6.37
C ALA A 372 -13.97 15.07 5.99
N ASN A 373 -13.83 13.80 5.56
CA ASN A 373 -14.98 12.99 5.11
C ASN A 373 -14.72 11.49 5.23
N ASP A 374 -15.74 10.74 5.62
CA ASP A 374 -15.72 9.28 5.80
C ASP A 374 -16.13 8.48 4.56
N THR A 375 -16.49 9.14 3.46
CA THR A 375 -16.91 8.47 2.22
C THR A 375 -15.71 8.00 1.39
N VAL A 376 -15.73 6.76 0.90
CA VAL A 376 -14.73 6.24 -0.05
C VAL A 376 -15.35 5.59 -1.27
N VAL A 377 -14.60 5.65 -2.37
CA VAL A 377 -14.90 4.92 -3.59
C VAL A 377 -13.83 3.83 -3.77
N TRP A 378 -14.27 2.59 -3.90
CA TRP A 378 -13.39 1.44 -4.07
C TRP A 378 -13.97 0.47 -5.09
N ARG A 379 -13.20 0.19 -6.15
CA ARG A 379 -13.59 -0.64 -7.31
C ARG A 379 -15.02 -0.33 -7.79
N GLY A 380 -15.29 0.96 -8.04
CA GLY A 380 -16.59 1.45 -8.52
C GLY A 380 -17.69 1.57 -7.46
N ARG A 381 -17.57 0.91 -6.30
CA ARG A 381 -18.56 0.97 -5.20
C ARG A 381 -18.23 2.09 -4.21
N ARG A 382 -19.27 2.64 -3.57
CA ARG A 382 -19.15 3.73 -2.59
C ARG A 382 -19.54 3.22 -1.19
N PHE A 383 -18.74 3.56 -0.19
CA PHE A 383 -18.94 3.16 1.20
C PHE A 383 -18.69 4.33 2.16
N LEU A 384 -19.27 4.24 3.35
CA LEU A 384 -18.85 5.01 4.52
C LEU A 384 -17.88 4.18 5.35
N ILE A 385 -16.79 4.79 5.81
CA ILE A 385 -15.81 4.17 6.71
C ILE A 385 -16.08 4.66 8.13
N LYS A 386 -16.36 3.72 9.03
CA LYS A 386 -16.48 3.97 10.47
C LYS A 386 -15.14 3.73 11.19
N GLU A 387 -15.14 3.85 12.51
CA GLU A 387 -13.99 3.49 13.35
C GLU A 387 -13.47 2.09 13.04
N ASN A 388 -12.16 1.90 13.17
CA ASN A 388 -11.48 0.65 12.81
C ASN A 388 -11.75 0.20 11.37
N THR A 389 -12.03 1.13 10.47
CA THR A 389 -12.24 0.90 9.04
C THR A 389 -13.47 0.06 8.68
N VAL A 390 -14.41 -0.13 9.61
CA VAL A 390 -15.65 -0.86 9.33
C VAL A 390 -16.43 -0.16 8.22
N LEU A 391 -16.70 -0.88 7.14
CA LEU A 391 -17.49 -0.42 6.02
C LEU A 391 -18.96 -0.38 6.41
N SER A 392 -19.67 0.62 5.89
CA SER A 392 -21.12 0.69 5.95
C SER A 392 -21.68 1.23 4.65
N PRO A 393 -22.90 0.83 4.26
CA PRO A 393 -23.53 1.33 3.04
C PRO A 393 -23.74 2.84 3.12
N CYS A 394 -23.57 3.55 2.00
CA CYS A 394 -23.95 4.96 1.96
C CYS A 394 -25.48 5.12 2.08
N PRO A 395 -25.99 6.07 2.87
CA PRO A 395 -27.41 6.31 3.00
C PRO A 395 -28.02 6.68 1.64
N LYS A 396 -29.02 5.91 1.18
CA LYS A 396 -29.76 6.20 -0.07
C LYS A 396 -30.76 7.37 0.10
N LYS A 397 -31.12 7.72 1.35
CA LYS A 397 -32.07 8.78 1.71
C LYS A 397 -31.47 9.69 2.80
N GLY A 398 -31.81 10.98 2.80
CA GLY A 398 -31.34 11.99 3.76
C GLY A 398 -30.85 13.31 3.13
N ILE A 399 -30.74 14.38 3.93
CA ILE A 399 -30.32 15.73 3.49
C ILE A 399 -28.93 15.76 2.87
N TRP A 400 -28.06 14.78 3.14
CA TRP A 400 -26.73 14.70 2.53
C TRP A 400 -26.67 13.77 1.32
N ALA A 401 -27.76 13.02 1.05
CA ALA A 401 -27.81 12.04 -0.04
C ALA A 401 -27.94 12.69 -1.44
N TRP A 402 -28.37 13.95 -1.54
CA TRP A 402 -28.47 14.64 -2.83
C TRP A 402 -27.10 14.81 -3.49
N ARG A 403 -26.04 15.04 -2.70
CA ARG A 403 -24.66 15.17 -3.23
C ARG A 403 -24.23 13.88 -3.92
N TYR A 404 -24.61 12.73 -3.36
CA TYR A 404 -24.35 11.42 -3.93
C TYR A 404 -25.14 11.20 -5.22
N ARG A 405 -26.44 11.56 -5.24
CA ARG A 405 -27.29 11.46 -6.43
C ARG A 405 -26.81 12.34 -7.58
N VAL A 406 -26.37 13.57 -7.30
CA VAL A 406 -25.84 14.49 -8.32
C VAL A 406 -24.54 13.95 -8.93
N MET A 407 -23.64 13.41 -8.11
CA MET A 407 -22.40 12.80 -8.62
C MET A 407 -22.63 11.49 -9.38
N ASP A 408 -23.59 10.67 -8.96
CA ASP A 408 -23.92 9.43 -9.67
C ASP A 408 -24.60 9.73 -11.02
N TRP A 409 -25.45 10.76 -11.06
CA TRP A 409 -26.05 11.28 -12.30
C TRP A 409 -25.03 11.86 -13.28
N THR A 410 -24.04 12.62 -12.79
CA THR A 410 -22.97 13.14 -13.66
C THR A 410 -22.09 12.02 -14.21
N ARG A 411 -21.77 11.00 -13.42
CA ARG A 411 -21.02 9.82 -13.90
C ARG A 411 -21.80 8.99 -14.92
N SER A 412 -23.10 8.79 -14.74
CA SER A 412 -23.92 8.08 -15.73
C SER A 412 -24.05 8.85 -17.05
N LYS A 413 -23.90 10.18 -17.03
CA LYS A 413 -23.91 11.02 -18.24
C LYS A 413 -22.55 11.20 -18.90
N LEU A 414 -21.46 11.08 -18.14
CA LEU A 414 -20.08 11.26 -18.62
C LEU A 414 -19.36 9.94 -18.94
N ALA A 415 -19.98 8.79 -18.70
CA ALA A 415 -19.51 7.49 -19.16
C ALA A 415 -20.00 7.26 -20.61
N TRP A 416 -19.26 7.80 -21.57
CA TRP A 416 -19.24 7.38 -22.98
C TRP A 416 -17.79 7.10 -23.36
#